data_AF-A0A7D5N653-F1
#
_entry.id   AF-A0A7D5N653-F1
#
_cell.length_a   1.000
_cell.length_b   1.000
_cell.length_c   1.000
_cell.angle_alpha   90.00
_cell.angle_beta   90.00
_cell.angle_gamma   90.00
#
_symmetry.space_group_name_H-M   'P 1'
#
loop_
_entity.id
_entity.type
_entity.pdbx_description
1 polymer ?
#
loop_
_entity_poly.entity_id
_entity_poly.type
_entity_poly.pdbx_seq_one_letter_code
_entity_poly.pdbx_strand_id
1 'polypeptide(L)'
;MHQADSAILTARLALTLLNPSIEPASKSGMYHVLAPAYIMKGEADEARKMIDTIQRIPGWNQSPDRLISYYNILYGYHRLLGQHDQAYEAIDKANYLRDSMVHLAGSLGSQKEVIRYEIGQKALADSLRLSSSLLQAELKAKTNQTWLLIA
;
A
#
# COMPACT_ATOMS: atom_id res chain seq x y z
N MET A 1 3.53 -18.33 -10.74
CA MET A 1 4.99 -18.35 -10.53
C MET A 1 5.77 -17.95 -11.79
N HIS A 2 5.58 -18.61 -12.95
CA HIS A 2 6.33 -18.32 -14.19
C HIS A 2 6.43 -16.84 -14.61
N GLN A 3 5.36 -16.04 -14.43
CA GLN A 3 5.38 -14.62 -14.77
C GLN A 3 6.28 -13.78 -13.85
N ALA A 4 6.35 -14.09 -12.56
CA ALA A 4 7.19 -13.35 -11.61
C ALA A 4 8.68 -13.64 -11.87
N ASP A 5 9.03 -14.89 -12.14
CA ASP A 5 10.41 -15.29 -12.46
C ASP A 5 10.89 -14.65 -13.77
N SER A 6 10.02 -14.61 -14.79
CA SER A 6 10.32 -13.92 -16.04
C SER A 6 10.48 -12.41 -15.82
N ALA A 7 9.60 -11.77 -15.05
CA ALA A 7 9.70 -10.34 -14.75
C ALA A 7 10.99 -9.98 -14.01
N ILE A 8 11.39 -10.80 -13.03
CA ILE A 8 12.64 -10.63 -12.29
C ILE A 8 13.84 -10.74 -13.23
N LEU A 9 13.87 -11.77 -14.08
CA LEU A 9 14.96 -11.99 -15.02
C LEU A 9 15.11 -10.82 -15.99
N THR A 10 14.00 -10.37 -16.60
CA THR A 10 14.01 -9.26 -17.54
C THR A 10 14.43 -7.95 -16.88
N ALA A 11 13.90 -7.63 -15.70
CA ALA A 11 14.21 -6.38 -15.01
C ALA A 11 15.66 -6.36 -14.47
N ARG A 12 16.20 -7.50 -14.01
CA ARG A 12 17.60 -7.61 -13.62
C ARG A 12 18.53 -7.49 -14.82
N LEU A 13 18.21 -8.14 -15.94
CA LEU A 13 18.99 -8.00 -17.17
C LEU A 13 19.02 -6.56 -17.65
N ALA A 14 17.86 -5.88 -17.65
CA ALA A 14 17.77 -4.47 -17.97
C ALA A 14 18.67 -3.62 -17.06
N LEU A 15 18.62 -3.83 -15.74
CA LEU A 15 19.51 -3.13 -14.80
C LEU A 15 21.01 -3.33 -15.08
N THR A 16 21.41 -4.53 -15.50
CA THR A 16 22.81 -4.84 -15.86
C THR A 16 23.23 -4.17 -17.16
N LEU A 17 22.31 -4.05 -18.13
CA LEU A 17 22.56 -3.44 -19.43
C LEU A 17 22.47 -1.90 -19.39
N LEU A 18 21.81 -1.34 -18.38
CA LEU A 18 21.73 0.11 -18.18
C LEU A 18 23.12 0.64 -17.78
N ASN A 19 23.69 1.50 -18.62
CA ASN A 19 24.95 2.20 -18.35
C ASN A 19 24.88 2.92 -16.98
N PRO A 20 25.91 2.85 -16.10
CA PRO A 20 25.92 3.52 -14.80
C PRO A 20 25.57 5.01 -14.84
N SER A 21 25.87 5.71 -15.95
CA SER A 21 25.51 7.12 -16.18
C SER A 21 24.06 7.37 -16.60
N ILE A 22 23.22 6.34 -16.76
CA ILE A 22 21.79 6.50 -16.99
C ILE A 22 21.10 7.04 -15.74
N GLU A 23 20.20 8.00 -15.95
CA GLU A 23 19.46 8.69 -14.92
C GLU A 23 18.85 7.74 -13.87
N PRO A 24 18.93 8.10 -12.58
CA PRO A 24 18.27 7.39 -11.48
C PRO A 24 16.79 7.10 -11.75
N ALA A 25 16.12 8.00 -12.50
CA ALA A 25 14.72 7.87 -12.89
C ALA A 25 14.43 6.63 -13.75
N SER A 26 15.36 6.17 -14.59
CA SER A 26 15.21 4.97 -15.43
C SER A 26 15.41 3.68 -14.64
N LYS A 27 16.32 3.70 -13.66
CA LYS A 27 16.54 2.57 -12.74
C LYS A 27 15.33 2.37 -11.80
N SER A 28 14.68 3.47 -11.40
CA SER A 28 13.44 3.47 -10.62
C SER A 28 12.36 2.56 -11.22
N GLY A 29 12.14 2.64 -12.54
CA GLY A 29 11.11 1.82 -13.20
C GLY A 29 11.32 0.32 -13.01
N MET A 30 12.59 -0.13 -13.01
CA MET A 30 12.92 -1.54 -12.81
C MET A 30 12.66 -1.99 -11.38
N TYR A 31 12.91 -1.14 -10.38
CA TYR A 31 12.60 -1.49 -8.99
C TYR A 31 11.09 -1.57 -8.72
N HIS A 32 10.29 -0.74 -9.40
CA HIS A 32 8.83 -0.83 -9.37
C HIS A 32 8.28 -2.11 -10.03
N VAL A 33 9.08 -2.79 -10.85
CA VAL A 33 8.75 -4.11 -11.42
C VAL A 33 9.26 -5.25 -10.52
N LEU A 34 10.48 -5.10 -9.98
CA LEU A 34 11.11 -6.13 -9.14
C LEU A 34 10.39 -6.30 -7.79
N ALA A 35 10.00 -5.22 -7.13
CA ALA A 35 9.37 -5.32 -5.81
C ALA A 35 8.05 -6.12 -5.83
N PRO A 36 7.08 -5.85 -6.73
CA PRO A 36 5.90 -6.69 -6.88
C PRO A 36 6.22 -8.14 -7.21
N ALA A 37 7.20 -8.39 -8.08
CA ALA A 37 7.55 -9.75 -8.48
C ALA A 37 8.10 -10.56 -7.30
N TYR A 38 8.93 -9.96 -6.44
CA TYR A 38 9.39 -10.58 -5.20
C TYR A 38 8.26 -10.81 -4.19
N ILE A 39 7.33 -9.86 -4.06
CA ILE A 39 6.14 -10.02 -3.21
C ILE A 39 5.31 -11.22 -3.68
N MET A 40 5.07 -11.36 -4.98
CA MET A 40 4.31 -12.49 -5.56
C MET A 40 4.98 -13.85 -5.33
N LYS A 41 6.30 -13.87 -5.15
CA LYS A 41 7.07 -15.07 -4.80
C LYS A 41 7.17 -15.32 -3.30
N GLY A 42 6.70 -14.40 -2.46
CA GLY A 42 6.85 -14.45 -1.02
C GLY A 42 8.27 -14.12 -0.52
N GLU A 43 9.12 -13.56 -1.38
CA GLU A 43 10.51 -13.23 -1.07
C GLU A 43 10.58 -11.85 -0.38
N ALA A 44 10.21 -11.79 0.90
CA ALA A 44 10.07 -10.53 1.64
C ALA A 44 11.37 -9.72 1.72
N ASP A 45 12.52 -10.36 1.95
CA ASP A 45 13.80 -9.65 2.07
C ASP A 45 14.23 -8.97 0.76
N GLU A 46 14.03 -9.66 -0.36
CA GLU A 46 14.33 -9.09 -1.69
C GLU A 46 13.34 -7.98 -2.06
N ALA A 47 12.05 -8.17 -1.75
CA ALA A 47 11.05 -7.10 -1.90
C ALA A 47 11.45 -5.85 -1.09
N ARG A 48 11.89 -6.02 0.16
CA ARG A 48 12.34 -4.91 1.02
C ARG A 48 13.52 -4.16 0.41
N LYS A 49 14.54 -4.88 -0.06
CA LYS A 49 15.70 -4.25 -0.73
C LYS A 49 15.29 -3.37 -1.90
N MET A 50 14.32 -3.81 -2.71
CA MET A 50 13.83 -3.03 -3.85
C MET A 50 13.06 -1.80 -3.39
N ILE A 51 12.19 -1.93 -2.39
CA ILE A 51 11.44 -0.82 -1.78
C ILE A 51 12.38 0.25 -1.21
N ASP A 52 13.41 -0.15 -0.47
CA ASP A 52 14.42 0.76 0.08
C ASP A 52 15.21 1.46 -1.03
N THR A 53 15.47 0.75 -2.12
CA THR A 53 16.19 1.31 -3.27
C THR A 53 15.36 2.39 -3.97
N ILE A 54 14.04 2.21 -4.10
CA ILE A 54 13.14 3.25 -4.63
C ILE A 54 13.28 4.53 -3.82
N GLN A 55 13.26 4.45 -2.48
CA GLN A 55 13.32 5.62 -1.60
C GLN A 55 14.67 6.35 -1.63
N ARG A 56 15.76 5.66 -2.02
CA ARG A 56 17.09 6.26 -2.18
C ARG A 56 17.26 7.06 -3.47
N ILE A 57 16.34 6.91 -4.43
CA ILE A 57 16.41 7.62 -5.71
C ILE A 57 15.99 9.09 -5.49
N PRO A 58 16.84 10.08 -5.83
CA PRO A 58 16.45 11.48 -5.73
C PRO A 58 15.17 11.76 -6.55
N GLY A 59 14.21 12.45 -5.94
CA GLY A 59 12.95 12.80 -6.61
C GLY A 59 11.98 11.64 -6.85
N TRP A 60 12.17 10.48 -6.23
CA TRP A 60 11.28 9.31 -6.39
C TRP A 60 9.79 9.62 -6.13
N ASN A 61 9.51 10.60 -5.27
CA ASN A 61 8.18 11.03 -4.85
C ASN A 61 7.63 12.24 -5.64
N GLN A 62 8.37 12.77 -6.62
CA GLN A 62 7.94 13.96 -7.38
C GLN A 62 6.88 13.64 -8.44
N SER A 63 6.79 12.38 -8.87
CA SER A 63 5.75 11.92 -9.80
C SER A 63 4.61 11.27 -9.00
N PRO A 64 3.39 11.80 -9.07
CA PRO A 64 2.23 11.22 -8.40
C PRO A 64 1.99 9.75 -8.78
N ASP A 65 2.17 9.39 -10.05
CA ASP A 65 2.04 8.00 -10.52
C ASP A 65 3.07 7.06 -9.89
N ARG A 66 4.32 7.52 -9.76
CA ARG A 66 5.37 6.76 -9.06
C ARG A 66 5.05 6.63 -7.58
N LEU A 67 4.52 7.68 -6.96
CA LEU A 67 4.16 7.67 -5.55
C LEU A 67 2.98 6.73 -5.26
N ILE A 68 1.94 6.73 -6.11
CA ILE A 68 0.83 5.77 -6.06
C ILE A 68 1.34 4.34 -6.26
N SER A 69 2.18 4.12 -7.27
CA SER A 69 2.78 2.80 -7.51
C SER A 69 3.58 2.32 -6.30
N TYR A 70 4.35 3.21 -5.66
CA TYR A 70 5.09 2.90 -4.45
C TYR A 70 4.18 2.47 -3.28
N TYR A 71 3.08 3.19 -3.03
CA TYR A 71 2.14 2.81 -1.99
C TYR A 71 1.42 1.49 -2.27
N ASN A 72 1.13 1.16 -3.54
CA ASN A 72 0.60 -0.15 -3.91
C ASN A 72 1.62 -1.28 -3.65
N ILE A 73 2.92 -1.02 -3.85
CA ILE A 73 3.99 -1.97 -3.50
C ILE A 73 4.03 -2.19 -1.98
N LEU A 74 3.94 -1.12 -1.18
CA LEU A 74 3.90 -1.21 0.28
C LEU A 74 2.68 -2.01 0.76
N TYR A 75 1.50 -1.79 0.17
CA TYR A 75 0.32 -2.60 0.46
C TYR A 75 0.59 -4.09 0.25
N GLY A 76 1.14 -4.47 -0.91
CA GLY A 76 1.49 -5.86 -1.21
C GLY A 76 2.52 -6.45 -0.24
N TYR A 77 3.54 -5.67 0.12
CA TYR A 77 4.59 -6.07 1.05
C TYR A 77 4.05 -6.30 2.46
N HIS A 78 3.26 -5.37 2.99
CA HIS A 78 2.65 -5.51 4.31
C HIS A 78 1.61 -6.65 4.35
N ARG A 79 0.85 -6.86 3.26
CA ARG A 79 -0.03 -8.02 3.11
C ARG A 79 0.75 -9.34 3.19
N LEU A 80 1.90 -9.44 2.52
CA LEU A 80 2.76 -10.63 2.58
C LEU A 80 3.22 -10.91 4.02
N LEU A 81 3.54 -9.87 4.80
CA LEU A 81 3.99 -9.99 6.19
C LEU A 81 2.85 -10.17 7.21
N GLY A 82 1.58 -10.19 6.78
CA GLY A 82 0.42 -10.23 7.69
C GLY A 82 0.19 -8.93 8.48
N GLN A 83 0.81 -7.84 8.04
CA GLN A 83 0.80 -6.52 8.68
C GLN A 83 -0.41 -5.70 8.20
N HIS A 84 -1.61 -6.07 8.66
CA HIS A 84 -2.86 -5.54 8.12
C HIS A 84 -3.02 -4.02 8.28
N ASP A 85 -2.72 -3.47 9.45
CA ASP A 85 -2.87 -2.02 9.70
C ASP A 85 -2.00 -1.18 8.75
N GLN A 86 -0.76 -1.60 8.55
CA GLN A 86 0.21 -0.93 7.68
C GLN A 86 -0.15 -1.11 6.20
N ALA A 87 -0.73 -2.26 5.84
CA ALA A 87 -1.27 -2.47 4.51
C ALA A 87 -2.43 -1.50 4.24
N TYR A 88 -3.38 -1.38 5.16
CA TYR A 88 -4.52 -0.47 5.02
C TYR A 88 -4.07 1.00 4.94
N GLU A 89 -3.11 1.41 5.76
CA GLU A 89 -2.54 2.76 5.67
C GLU A 89 -1.91 3.03 4.28
N ALA A 90 -1.22 2.04 3.70
CA ALA A 90 -0.60 2.19 2.38
C ALA A 90 -1.64 2.31 1.26
N ILE A 91 -2.68 1.47 1.25
CA ILE A 91 -3.71 1.55 0.20
C ILE A 91 -4.56 2.82 0.33
N ASP A 92 -4.80 3.30 1.56
CA ASP A 92 -5.50 4.56 1.80
C ASP A 92 -4.70 5.75 1.25
N LYS A 93 -3.38 5.78 1.44
CA LYS A 93 -2.50 6.79 0.84
C LYS A 93 -2.49 6.73 -0.69
N ALA A 94 -2.48 5.53 -1.28
CA ALA A 94 -2.55 5.37 -2.74
C ALA A 94 -3.88 5.90 -3.30
N ASN A 95 -5.00 5.59 -2.64
CA ASN A 95 -6.33 6.04 -3.03
C ASN A 95 -6.48 7.55 -2.85
N TYR A 96 -6.04 8.11 -1.73
CA TYR A 96 -6.05 9.55 -1.50
C TYR A 96 -5.32 10.32 -2.60
N LEU A 97 -4.14 9.84 -3.03
CA LEU A 97 -3.39 10.46 -4.11
C LEU A 97 -4.11 10.34 -5.46
N ARG A 98 -4.65 9.15 -5.78
CA ARG A 98 -5.43 8.94 -6.99
C ARG A 98 -6.65 9.84 -7.04
N ASP A 99 -7.39 9.91 -5.94
CA ASP A 99 -8.57 10.75 -5.81
C ASP A 99 -8.17 12.21 -5.94
N SER A 100 -7.12 12.67 -5.26
CA SER A 100 -6.60 14.04 -5.37
C SER A 100 -6.21 14.41 -6.81
N MET A 101 -5.62 13.48 -7.57
CA MET A 101 -5.28 13.69 -8.99
C MET A 101 -6.51 13.80 -9.89
N VAL A 102 -7.51 12.93 -9.68
CA VAL A 102 -8.80 12.98 -10.40
C VAL A 102 -9.52 14.31 -10.11
N HIS A 103 -9.43 14.80 -8.88
CA HIS A 103 -10.05 16.05 -8.45
C HIS A 103 -9.32 17.30 -8.98
N LEU A 104 -7.99 17.27 -9.16
CA LEU A 104 -7.21 18.35 -9.78
C LEU A 104 -7.43 18.45 -11.30
N ALA A 105 -7.77 17.32 -11.95
CA ALA A 105 -8.07 17.29 -13.38
C ALA A 105 -9.50 17.79 -13.72
N GLY A 106 -10.40 17.95 -12.73
CA GLY A 106 -11.80 18.36 -12.94
C GLY A 106 -12.23 19.57 -12.09
N SER A 107 -12.54 20.69 -12.74
CA SER A 107 -12.92 21.97 -12.11
C SER A 107 -14.17 21.94 -11.21
N LEU A 108 -14.14 22.68 -10.10
CA LEU A 108 -15.19 23.21 -9.19
C LEU A 108 -16.41 22.35 -8.74
N GLY A 109 -16.95 21.45 -9.56
CA GLY A 109 -17.99 20.48 -9.14
C GLY A 109 -17.45 19.42 -8.18
N SER A 110 -16.13 19.18 -8.25
CA SER A 110 -15.41 18.11 -7.58
C SER A 110 -15.25 18.35 -6.07
N GLN A 111 -15.13 19.58 -5.58
CA GLN A 111 -15.01 19.87 -4.13
C GLN A 111 -16.21 19.43 -3.29
N LYS A 112 -17.44 19.54 -3.80
CA LYS A 112 -18.65 19.06 -3.10
C LYS A 112 -18.72 17.53 -3.05
N GLU A 113 -18.10 16.86 -4.01
CA GLU A 113 -17.99 15.41 -4.03
C GLU A 113 -16.84 14.91 -3.15
N VAL A 114 -15.69 15.62 -3.08
CA VAL A 114 -14.65 15.40 -2.07
C VAL A 114 -15.26 15.41 -0.68
N ILE A 115 -15.98 16.48 -0.34
CA ILE A 115 -16.55 16.64 1.01
C ILE A 115 -17.55 15.51 1.31
N ARG A 116 -18.38 15.11 0.35
CA ARG A 116 -19.33 14.00 0.54
C ARG A 116 -18.62 12.64 0.68
N TYR A 117 -17.57 12.41 -0.10
CA TYR A 117 -16.80 11.18 -0.07
C TYR A 117 -15.98 11.05 1.23
N GLU A 118 -15.31 12.13 1.67
CA GLU A 118 -14.58 12.18 2.94
C GLU A 118 -15.52 11.96 4.13
N ILE A 119 -16.71 12.57 4.14
CA ILE A 119 -17.73 12.33 5.17
C ILE A 119 -18.20 10.87 5.14
N GLY A 120 -18.41 10.29 3.94
CA GLY A 120 -18.81 8.89 3.78
C GLY A 120 -17.76 7.90 4.29
N GLN A 121 -16.49 8.10 3.94
CA GLN A 121 -15.38 7.26 4.38
C GLN A 121 -15.14 7.36 5.89
N LYS A 122 -15.21 8.58 6.44
CA LYS A 122 -15.11 8.79 7.89
C LYS A 122 -16.23 8.10 8.64
N ALA A 123 -17.47 8.19 8.16
CA ALA A 123 -18.61 7.49 8.76
C ALA A 123 -18.46 5.97 8.71
N LEU A 124 -17.87 5.43 7.64
CA LEU A 124 -17.59 4.00 7.51
C LEU A 124 -16.50 3.54 8.49
N ALA A 125 -15.40 4.30 8.58
CA ALA A 125 -14.32 4.05 9.53
C ALA A 125 -14.79 4.12 10.98
N ASP A 126 -15.60 5.12 11.32
CA ASP A 126 -16.20 5.25 12.66
C ASP A 126 -17.13 4.08 12.98
N SER A 127 -17.93 3.62 12.01
CA SER A 127 -18.80 2.45 12.14
C SER A 127 -18.02 1.15 12.37
N LEU A 128 -16.94 0.93 11.61
CA LEU A 128 -16.06 -0.23 11.78
C LEU A 128 -15.34 -0.22 13.13
N ARG A 129 -14.95 0.96 13.62
CA ARG A 129 -14.36 1.11 14.95
C ARG A 129 -15.37 0.79 16.04
N LEU A 130 -16.60 1.27 15.88
CA LEU A 130 -17.69 1.02 16.84
C LEU A 130 -18.03 -0.47 16.90
N SER A 131 -18.16 -1.13 15.75
CA SER A 131 -18.47 -2.56 15.69
C SER A 131 -17.36 -3.43 16.30
N SER A 132 -16.10 -3.07 16.07
CA SER A 132 -14.95 -3.71 16.74
C SER A 132 -15.01 -3.55 18.27
N SER A 133 -15.32 -2.35 18.75
CA SER A 133 -15.42 -2.09 20.20
C SER A 133 -16.60 -2.82 20.87
N LEU A 134 -17.73 -2.93 20.18
CA LEU A 134 -18.90 -3.70 20.64
C LEU A 134 -18.58 -5.19 20.76
N LEU A 135 -17.92 -5.75 19.74
CA LEU A 135 -17.52 -7.15 19.75
C LEU A 135 -16.60 -7.47 20.95
N GLN A 136 -15.65 -6.57 21.25
CA GLN A 136 -14.77 -6.71 22.41
C GLN A 136 -15.53 -6.61 23.74
N ALA A 137 -16.51 -5.71 23.84
CA ALA A 137 -17.33 -5.57 25.02
C ALA A 137 -18.21 -6.81 25.26
N GLU A 138 -18.82 -7.38 24.22
CA GLU A 138 -19.60 -8.62 24.29
C GLU A 138 -18.73 -9.80 24.73
N LEU A 139 -17.54 -9.96 24.14
CA LEU A 139 -16.58 -10.98 24.55
C LEU A 139 -16.24 -10.87 26.03
N LYS A 140 -15.95 -9.66 26.51
CA LYS A 140 -15.62 -9.41 27.92
C LYS A 140 -16.81 -9.69 28.85
N ALA A 141 -18.01 -9.27 28.48
CA ALA A 141 -19.24 -9.52 29.24
C ALA A 141 -19.53 -11.02 29.34
N LYS A 142 -19.39 -11.75 28.23
CA LYS A 142 -19.57 -13.20 28.19
C LYS A 142 -18.55 -13.90 29.07
N THR A 143 -17.29 -13.47 29.01
CA THR A 143 -16.21 -14.04 29.84
C THR A 143 -16.48 -13.81 31.33
N ASN A 144 -16.90 -12.61 31.72
CA ASN A 144 -17.27 -12.30 33.11
C ASN A 144 -18.49 -13.10 33.60
N GLN A 145 -19.50 -13.33 32.74
CA GLN A 145 -20.62 -14.21 33.07
C GLN A 145 -20.16 -15.65 33.28
N THR A 146 -19.24 -16.17 32.46
CA THR A 146 -18.70 -17.51 32.66
C THR A 146 -17.97 -17.62 33.99
N TRP A 147 -17.15 -16.63 34.38
CA TRP A 147 -16.47 -16.63 35.68
C TRP A 147 -17.43 -16.62 36.88
N LEU A 148 -18.56 -15.90 36.77
CA LEU A 148 -19.60 -15.88 37.82
C LEU A 148 -20.39 -17.19 37.94
N LEU A 149 -20.41 -18.03 36.91
CA LEU A 149 -21.11 -19.32 36.92
C LEU A 149 -20.23 -20.49 37.37
N ILE A 150 -18.91 -20.30 37.46
CA ILE A 150 -17.93 -21.33 37.85
C ILE A 150 -17.32 -21.03 39.24
N ALA A 151 -17.66 -19.89 39.86
CA ALA A 151 -17.28 -19.50 41.23
C ALA A 151 -18.40 -19.83 42.22
#